data_AF-A0A1I2RBU6-F1
#
_entry.id   AF-A0A1I2RBU6-F1
#
_cell.length_a   1.000
_cell.length_b   1.000
_cell.length_c   1.000
_cell.angle_alpha   90.00
_cell.angle_beta   90.00
_cell.angle_gamma   90.00
#
_symmetry.space_group_name_H-M   'P 1'
#
loop_
_entity.id
_entity.type
_entity.pdbx_description
1 polymer ?
#
loop_
_entity_poly.entity_id
_entity_poly.type
_entity_poly.pdbx_seq_one_letter_code
_entity_poly.pdbx_strand_id
1 'polypeptide(L)' 'MARYKHYDYQQTKMIPLRFTDQAQPGTFEYTLNHVVENELGLGVFKSRYRNDDNGAPACYPAVLPEIVLFA' A
#
# COMPACT_ATOMS: atom_id res chain seq x y z
N MET A 1 23.12 -31.65 2.48
CA MET A 1 23.03 -30.23 2.07
C MET A 1 21.57 -29.83 1.94
N ALA A 2 21.21 -28.58 2.25
CA ALA A 2 19.82 -28.11 2.15
C ALA A 2 19.33 -28.13 0.69
N ARG A 3 18.10 -28.61 0.47
CA ARG A 3 17.40 -28.55 -0.83
C ARG A 3 16.47 -27.35 -0.85
N TYR A 4 16.79 -26.34 -1.64
CA TYR A 4 15.94 -25.17 -1.83
C TYR A 4 14.84 -25.43 -2.87
N LYS A 5 13.78 -24.62 -2.84
CA LYS A 5 12.76 -24.60 -3.88
C LYS A 5 13.36 -24.04 -5.17
N HIS A 6 12.88 -24.53 -6.31
CA HIS A 6 13.24 -24.00 -7.62
C HIS A 6 12.59 -22.61 -7.82
N TYR A 7 13.36 -21.63 -8.30
CA TYR A 7 12.90 -20.29 -8.62
C TYR A 7 13.06 -20.05 -10.13
N ASP A 8 11.97 -19.65 -10.78
CA ASP A 8 11.97 -19.27 -12.19
C ASP A 8 11.99 -17.74 -12.30
N TYR A 9 13.06 -17.20 -12.89
CA TYR A 9 13.21 -15.75 -13.12
C TYR A 9 12.28 -15.22 -14.22
N GLN A 10 11.69 -16.09 -15.03
CA GLN A 10 10.68 -15.75 -16.03
C GLN A 10 9.25 -15.88 -15.47
N GLN A 11 9.09 -16.12 -14.16
CA GLN A 11 7.79 -16.31 -13.55
C GLN A 11 6.92 -15.05 -13.68
N THR A 12 5.84 -15.16 -14.46
CA THR A 12 4.84 -14.11 -14.69
C THR A 12 3.67 -14.16 -13.71
N LYS A 13 3.66 -15.10 -12.77
CA LYS A 13 2.60 -15.25 -11.78
C LYS A 13 2.64 -14.09 -10.78
N MET A 14 1.61 -13.26 -10.78
CA MET A 14 1.31 -12.40 -9.64
C MET A 14 0.76 -13.26 -8.50
N ILE A 15 1.51 -13.35 -7.42
CA ILE A 15 1.01 -13.93 -6.17
C ILE A 15 0.31 -12.79 -5.42
N PRO A 16 -0.99 -12.90 -5.11
CA PRO A 16 -1.66 -11.89 -4.31
C PRO A 16 -1.07 -11.90 -2.92
N LEU A 17 -0.54 -10.75 -2.50
CA LEU A 17 0.03 -10.55 -1.18
C LEU A 17 -0.86 -9.59 -0.40
N ARG A 18 -1.10 -9.91 0.86
CA ARG A 18 -1.81 -9.03 1.78
C ARG A 18 -0.76 -8.17 2.48
N PHE A 19 -0.83 -6.87 2.28
CA PHE A 19 0.13 -5.95 2.87
C PHE A 19 0.22 -6.09 4.40
N THR A 20 -0.92 -6.24 5.08
CA THR A 20 -0.98 -6.48 6.53
C THR A 20 -0.22 -7.71 7.00
N ASP A 21 -0.09 -8.72 6.15
CA ASP A 21 0.57 -9.98 6.49
C ASP A 21 2.09 -9.90 6.21
N GLN A 22 2.53 -8.87 5.48
CA GLN A 22 3.93 -8.67 5.06
C GLN A 22 4.61 -7.50 5.75
N ALA A 23 3.89 -6.42 6.02
CA ALA A 23 4.40 -5.27 6.74
C ALA A 23 4.59 -5.65 8.22
N GLN A 24 5.84 -5.93 8.59
CA GLN A 24 6.18 -6.31 9.95
C GLN A 24 6.54 -5.06 10.77
N PRO A 25 6.12 -4.97 12.05
CA PRO A 25 6.55 -3.89 12.92
C PRO A 25 8.08 -3.76 12.96
N GLY A 26 8.56 -2.51 12.89
CA GLY A 26 9.99 -2.20 12.85
C GLY A 26 10.62 -2.20 11.46
N THR A 27 9.87 -2.53 10.39
CA THR A 27 10.33 -2.26 9.02
C THR A 27 9.97 -0.85 8.58
N PHE A 28 10.63 -0.38 7.51
CA PHE A 28 10.34 0.91 6.92
C PHE A 28 8.92 0.95 6.34
N GLU A 29 8.50 -0.10 5.62
CA GLU A 29 7.18 -0.22 5.00
C GLU A 29 6.06 -0.08 6.04
N TYR A 30 6.20 -0.77 7.18
CA TYR A 30 5.25 -0.67 8.28
C TYR A 30 5.20 0.74 8.85
N THR A 31 6.38 1.34 9.09
CA THR A 31 6.47 2.69 9.65
C THR A 31 5.89 3.73 8.71
N LEU A 32 6.19 3.64 7.41
CA LEU A 32 5.67 4.53 6.38
C LEU A 32 4.15 4.45 6.31
N ASN A 33 3.58 3.25 6.18
CA ASN A 33 2.13 3.06 6.15
C ASN A 33 1.48 3.59 7.43
N HIS A 34 2.06 3.31 8.60
CA HIS A 34 1.54 3.79 9.87
C HIS A 34 1.50 5.32 9.95
N VAL A 35 2.58 6.00 9.56
CA VAL A 35 2.68 7.46 9.57
C VAL A 35 1.69 8.09 8.58
N VAL A 36 1.62 7.56 7.35
CA VAL A 36 0.72 8.11 6.33
C VAL A 36 -0.75 7.95 6.72
N GLU A 37 -1.13 6.80 7.24
CA GLU A 37 -2.53 6.50 7.61
C GLU A 37 -2.98 7.22 8.88
N ASN A 38 -2.10 7.36 9.88
CA ASN A 38 -2.50 7.81 11.23
C ASN A 38 -2.01 9.20 11.60
N GLU A 39 -0.83 9.63 11.12
CA GLU A 39 -0.14 10.81 11.65
C GLU A 39 -0.22 12.02 10.71
N LEU A 40 -0.29 11.82 9.38
CA LEU A 40 -0.28 12.93 8.41
C LEU A 40 -1.59 13.73 8.34
N GLY A 41 -2.68 13.26 8.93
CA GLY A 41 -3.93 14.02 9.00
C GLY A 41 -4.58 14.29 7.63
N LEU A 42 -4.69 13.27 6.77
CA LEU A 42 -5.20 13.40 5.39
C LEU A 42 -6.71 13.66 5.26
N GLY A 43 -7.41 13.83 6.39
CA GLY A 43 -8.87 14.07 6.43
C GLY A 43 -9.30 15.33 5.65
N VAL A 44 -8.44 16.34 5.55
CA VAL A 44 -8.72 17.57 4.79
C VAL A 44 -9.07 17.31 3.32
N PHE A 45 -8.47 16.27 2.72
CA PHE A 45 -8.73 15.91 1.32
C PHE A 45 -10.10 15.27 1.11
N LYS A 46 -10.70 14.67 2.16
CA LYS A 46 -12.02 14.04 2.07
C LYS A 46 -13.10 15.03 1.62
N SER A 47 -13.04 16.27 2.11
CA SER A 47 -13.97 17.35 1.76
C SER A 47 -13.94 17.77 0.29
N ARG A 48 -12.89 17.40 -0.46
CA ARG A 48 -12.71 17.78 -1.87
C ARG A 48 -13.41 16.83 -2.83
N TYR A 49 -13.75 15.63 -2.39
CA TYR A 49 -14.42 14.64 -3.23
C TYR A 49 -15.91 14.96 -3.33
N ARG A 50 -16.43 14.90 -4.56
CA ARG A 50 -17.84 15.13 -4.93
C ARG A 50 -18.29 14.04 -5.91
N ASN A 51 -18.06 12.79 -5.51
CA ASN A 51 -18.25 11.60 -6.31
C ASN A 51 -19.24 10.65 -5.61
N ASP A 52 -20.34 11.24 -5.14
CA ASP A 52 -21.48 10.58 -4.51
C ASP A 52 -22.25 9.71 -5.53
N ASP A 53 -23.58 9.67 -5.50
CA ASP A 53 -24.41 8.60 -6.08
C ASP A 53 -24.05 8.14 -7.51
N ASN A 54 -23.56 9.05 -8.36
CA ASN A 54 -23.21 8.78 -9.75
C ASN A 54 -21.72 9.02 -10.09
N GLY A 55 -20.87 9.29 -9.10
CA GLY A 55 -19.46 9.58 -9.29
C GLY A 55 -18.59 8.33 -9.43
N ALA A 56 -17.44 8.46 -10.10
CA ALA A 56 -16.44 7.40 -10.10
C ALA A 56 -15.82 7.22 -8.70
N PRO A 57 -15.46 5.99 -8.26
CA PRO A 57 -14.77 5.79 -6.99
C PRO A 57 -13.49 6.62 -6.89
N ALA A 58 -13.32 7.29 -5.76
CA ALA A 58 -12.13 8.09 -5.49
C ALA A 58 -10.97 7.19 -5.07
N CYS A 59 -9.76 7.51 -5.53
CA CYS A 59 -8.54 6.96 -4.94
C CYS A 59 -8.37 7.50 -3.52
N TYR A 60 -8.05 6.62 -2.57
CA TYR A 60 -7.90 6.99 -1.17
C TYR A 60 -6.67 7.90 -0.98
N PRO A 61 -6.78 9.02 -0.22
CA PRO A 61 -5.71 10.02 -0.12
C PRO A 61 -4.34 9.50 0.34
N ALA A 62 -4.28 8.41 1.10
CA ALA A 62 -3.02 7.85 1.60
C ALA A 62 -2.18 7.14 0.52
N VAL A 63 -2.82 6.64 -0.54
CA VAL A 63 -2.17 5.75 -1.52
C VAL A 63 -1.04 6.44 -2.28
N LEU A 64 -1.26 7.67 -2.75
CA LEU A 64 -0.25 8.39 -3.54
C LEU A 64 0.98 8.81 -2.71
N PRO A 65 0.83 9.40 -1.50
CA PRO A 65 1.95 9.65 -0.60
C PRO A 65 2.78 8.40 -0.30
N GLU A 66 2.15 7.25 -0.02
CA GLU A 66 2.89 6.01 0.22
C GLU A 66 3.77 5.61 -0.97
N ILE A 67 3.23 5.68 -2.20
CA ILE A 67 3.99 5.35 -3.41
C ILE A 67 5.18 6.32 -3.59
N VAL A 68 4.96 7.62 -3.40
CA VAL A 68 6.00 8.65 -3.61
C VAL A 68 7.09 8.59 -2.54
N LEU A 69 6.73 8.36 -1.28
CA LEU A 69 7.67 8.33 -0.16
C LEU A 69 8.43 7.01 -0.07
N PHE A 70 7.93 5.95 -0.70
CA PHE A 70 8.62 4.68 -0.81
C PHE A 70 9.66 4.63 -1.96
N ALA A 71 9.52 5.51 -2.96
CA ALA A 71 10.33 5.54 -4.19
C ALA A 71 11.75 6.11 -4.02
#